data_AF-A0A2A4CFN1-F1
#
_entry.id   AF-A0A2A4CFN1-F1
#
_cell.length_a   1.000
_cell.length_b   1.000
_cell.length_c   1.000
_cell.angle_alpha   90.00
_cell.angle_beta   90.00
_cell.angle_gamma   90.00
#
_symmetry.space_group_name_H-M   'P 1'
#
loop_
_entity.id
_entity.type
_entity.pdbx_description
1 polymer ?
#
loop_
_entity_poly.entity_id
_entity_poly.type
_entity_poly.pdbx_seq_one_letter_code
_entity_poly.pdbx_strand_id
1 'polypeptide(L)'
;MRPLPRPNLDRPRVAVLVAAAMLAACTITPPSLHSILTIPSVTRSASIDQYRVEVAQRVAERNPSGMSHGTPQAMLRSLVVVSFTVDRSGRLVNASVYRSNGDSEAEALALASLRRSAPLPPPPSKLLDGNGRIEMMEGWLFNDDGRFQLQSTASAQAQSLD
;
A
#
# COMPACT_ATOMS: atom_id res chain seq x y z
N MET A 1 41.64 16.45 -68.29
CA MET A 1 42.04 15.32 -69.16
C MET A 1 43.34 14.72 -68.62
N ARG A 2 43.43 13.39 -68.61
CA ARG A 2 44.37 12.47 -67.92
C ARG A 2 45.88 12.71 -68.23
N PRO A 3 46.83 12.30 -67.35
CA PRO A 3 47.30 10.89 -67.32
C PRO A 3 47.46 10.24 -65.93
N LEU A 4 47.31 8.91 -65.93
CA LEU A 4 47.61 7.91 -64.89
C LEU A 4 49.10 7.46 -65.04
N PRO A 5 49.59 6.35 -64.42
CA PRO A 5 49.82 6.00 -63.01
C PRO A 5 51.27 5.47 -62.77
N ARG A 6 51.50 4.80 -61.61
CA ARG A 6 52.50 3.74 -61.26
C ARG A 6 53.66 4.16 -60.32
N PRO A 7 54.35 3.22 -59.64
CA PRO A 7 53.85 2.09 -58.83
C PRO A 7 54.67 1.81 -57.55
N ASN A 8 54.21 0.82 -56.78
CA ASN A 8 54.96 -0.16 -55.96
C ASN A 8 55.63 0.25 -54.63
N LEU A 9 54.93 -0.13 -53.55
CA LEU A 9 55.28 -1.23 -52.63
C LEU A 9 56.77 -1.40 -52.27
N ASP A 10 57.12 -0.99 -51.05
CA ASP A 10 58.16 -1.65 -50.26
C ASP A 10 57.74 -1.72 -48.78
N ARG A 11 57.65 -2.95 -48.28
CA ARG A 11 57.63 -3.38 -46.88
C ARG A 11 59.01 -4.04 -46.65
N PRO A 12 59.52 -4.34 -45.44
CA PRO A 12 59.25 -3.91 -44.06
C PRO A 12 60.54 -3.48 -43.31
N ARG A 13 60.46 -3.01 -42.05
CA ARG A 13 61.37 -3.43 -40.95
C ARG A 13 60.95 -2.84 -39.59
N VAL A 14 60.37 -3.72 -38.78
CA VAL A 14 60.56 -3.92 -37.32
C VAL A 14 60.91 -2.71 -36.46
N ALA A 15 59.98 -2.32 -35.58
CA ALA A 15 60.22 -1.93 -34.17
C ALA A 15 58.83 -1.66 -33.53
N VAL A 16 58.24 -2.57 -32.73
CA VAL A 16 58.50 -2.83 -31.31
C VAL A 16 57.41 -2.21 -30.42
N LEU A 17 56.78 -3.11 -29.64
CA LEU A 17 56.15 -2.96 -28.32
C LEU A 17 54.68 -2.47 -28.17
N VAL A 18 53.85 -3.49 -27.87
CA VAL A 18 52.80 -3.58 -26.83
C VAL A 18 51.55 -2.72 -26.98
N ALA A 19 50.43 -3.37 -27.34
CA ALA A 19 49.10 -2.90 -26.96
C ALA A 19 48.13 -4.07 -26.74
N ALA A 20 47.62 -4.12 -25.50
CA ALA A 20 46.32 -4.64 -25.07
C ALA A 20 46.00 -6.14 -25.28
N ALA A 21 46.44 -6.95 -24.32
CA ALA A 21 45.71 -8.15 -23.91
C ALA A 21 44.92 -7.84 -22.61
N MET A 22 43.76 -8.49 -22.46
CA MET A 22 42.85 -8.52 -21.30
C MET A 22 41.57 -7.68 -21.40
N LEU A 23 40.68 -8.08 -22.31
CA LEU A 23 39.24 -8.00 -22.10
C LEU A 23 38.77 -9.35 -21.53
N ALA A 24 38.88 -9.56 -20.23
CA ALA A 24 38.18 -10.65 -19.54
C ALA A 24 38.06 -10.39 -18.04
N ALA A 25 36.83 -10.53 -17.55
CA ALA A 25 36.43 -10.73 -16.16
C ALA A 25 36.33 -9.49 -15.24
N CYS A 26 35.41 -8.57 -15.56
CA CYS A 26 34.58 -7.98 -14.49
C CYS A 26 33.46 -8.99 -14.17
N THR A 27 33.75 -10.01 -13.37
CA THR A 27 32.68 -10.81 -12.76
C THR A 27 32.03 -9.95 -11.70
N ILE A 28 31.01 -9.19 -12.09
CA ILE A 28 30.06 -8.60 -11.15
C ILE A 28 29.33 -9.79 -10.55
N THR A 29 29.78 -10.27 -9.38
CA THR A 29 29.01 -11.20 -8.58
C THR A 29 27.78 -10.43 -8.10
N PRO A 30 26.56 -10.69 -8.62
CA PRO A 30 25.38 -10.09 -8.04
C PRO A 30 25.33 -10.56 -6.57
N PRO A 31 25.03 -9.67 -5.61
CA PRO A 31 24.83 -10.10 -4.24
C PRO A 31 23.77 -11.20 -4.27
N SER A 32 24.11 -12.36 -3.73
CA SER A 32 23.17 -13.46 -3.53
C SER A 32 21.89 -12.90 -2.96
N LEU A 33 20.76 -13.22 -3.61
CA LEU A 33 19.42 -12.86 -3.13
C LEU A 33 19.31 -13.44 -1.72
N HIS A 34 19.51 -12.59 -0.72
CA HIS A 34 19.36 -12.97 0.66
C HIS A 34 17.93 -13.46 0.77
N SER A 35 17.78 -14.74 1.13
CA SER A 35 16.48 -15.34 1.38
C SER A 35 15.75 -14.42 2.35
N ILE A 36 14.66 -13.80 1.89
CA ILE A 36 13.85 -12.92 2.72
C ILE A 36 13.35 -13.78 3.88
N LEU A 37 14.01 -13.66 5.03
CA LEU A 37 13.58 -14.27 6.27
C LEU A 37 12.18 -13.69 6.55
N THR A 38 11.16 -14.49 6.24
CA THR A 38 9.77 -14.09 6.43
C THR A 38 9.50 -14.15 7.92
N ILE A 39 9.62 -13.00 8.59
CA ILE A 39 9.31 -12.87 10.01
C ILE A 39 7.79 -13.05 10.16
N PRO A 40 7.30 -14.05 10.91
CA PRO A 40 5.86 -14.34 11.01
C PRO A 40 5.00 -13.14 11.41
N SER A 41 5.54 -12.25 12.23
CA SER A 41 4.89 -10.99 12.64
C SER A 41 4.61 -10.06 11.46
N VAL A 42 5.58 -9.89 10.56
CA VAL A 42 5.45 -9.02 9.37
C VAL A 42 4.38 -9.55 8.41
N THR A 43 4.35 -10.86 8.19
CA THR A 43 3.31 -11.50 7.36
C THR A 43 1.93 -11.36 7.97
N ARG A 44 1.83 -11.41 9.31
CA ARG A 44 0.56 -11.20 10.01
C ARG A 44 0.08 -9.76 9.85
N SER A 45 0.93 -8.77 10.10
CA SER A 45 0.60 -7.35 9.94
C SER A 45 0.13 -7.05 8.51
N ALA A 46 0.87 -7.51 7.50
CA ALA A 46 0.46 -7.34 6.10
C ALA A 46 -0.92 -7.95 5.80
N SER A 47 -1.25 -9.10 6.41
CA SER A 47 -2.58 -9.69 6.27
C SER A 47 -3.69 -8.96 7.05
N ILE A 48 -3.37 -8.31 8.18
CA ILE A 48 -4.31 -7.45 8.88
C ILE A 48 -4.62 -6.22 8.01
N ASP A 49 -3.59 -5.61 7.41
CA ASP A 49 -3.77 -4.43 6.55
C ASP A 49 -4.61 -4.77 5.32
N GLN A 50 -4.34 -5.91 4.66
CA GLN A 50 -5.18 -6.39 3.57
C GLN A 50 -6.63 -6.59 4.00
N TYR A 51 -6.86 -7.27 5.12
CA TYR A 51 -8.22 -7.52 5.61
C TYR A 51 -8.94 -6.22 5.98
N ARG A 52 -8.22 -5.24 6.51
CA ARG A 52 -8.75 -3.90 6.80
C ARG A 52 -9.22 -3.19 5.52
N VAL A 53 -8.45 -3.28 4.43
CA VAL A 53 -8.85 -2.75 3.11
C VAL A 53 -10.12 -3.43 2.60
N GLU A 54 -10.24 -4.76 2.72
CA GLU A 54 -11.44 -5.50 2.31
C GLU A 54 -12.68 -5.07 3.11
N VAL A 55 -12.53 -4.86 4.42
CA VAL A 55 -13.61 -4.33 5.28
C VAL A 55 -13.97 -2.90 4.86
N ALA A 56 -12.98 -2.05 4.60
CA ALA A 56 -13.22 -0.68 4.16
C ALA A 56 -13.97 -0.64 2.82
N GLN A 57 -13.59 -1.47 1.85
CA GLN A 57 -14.31 -1.61 0.58
C GLN A 57 -15.76 -2.02 0.80
N ARG A 58 -16.03 -3.02 1.66
CA ARG A 58 -17.40 -3.42 2.01
C ARG A 58 -18.20 -2.26 2.62
N VAL A 59 -17.58 -1.47 3.49
CA VAL A 59 -18.26 -0.32 4.10
C VAL A 59 -18.56 0.75 3.05
N ALA A 60 -17.64 1.03 2.14
CA ALA A 60 -17.85 1.96 1.03
C ALA A 60 -19.00 1.52 0.10
N GLU A 61 -18.98 0.25 -0.32
CA GLU A 61 -20.02 -0.35 -1.18
C GLU A 61 -21.42 -0.25 -0.58
N ARG A 62 -21.53 -0.39 0.75
CA ARG A 62 -22.81 -0.38 1.48
C ARG A 62 -23.27 1.02 1.88
N ASN A 63 -22.45 2.05 1.68
CA ASN A 63 -22.75 3.43 2.10
C ASN A 63 -22.49 4.47 0.98
N PRO A 64 -22.92 4.25 -0.27
CA PRO A 64 -22.53 5.11 -1.40
C PRO A 64 -22.90 6.59 -1.22
N SER A 65 -24.04 6.88 -0.60
CA SER A 65 -24.49 8.27 -0.37
C SER A 65 -23.63 9.04 0.62
N GLY A 66 -22.93 8.35 1.54
CA GLY A 66 -22.08 8.97 2.57
C GLY A 66 -20.61 9.07 2.18
N MET A 67 -20.19 8.46 1.07
CA MET A 67 -18.78 8.39 0.67
C MET A 67 -18.29 9.67 -0.01
N SER A 68 -17.26 10.32 0.49
CA SER A 68 -16.55 11.35 -0.29
C SER A 68 -15.74 10.69 -1.41
N HIS A 69 -15.60 11.38 -2.54
CA HIS A 69 -14.76 10.97 -3.66
C HIS A 69 -13.58 11.92 -3.82
N GLY A 70 -12.44 11.43 -4.34
CA GLY A 70 -11.23 12.23 -4.52
C GLY A 70 -10.38 12.36 -3.26
N THR A 71 -9.45 13.31 -3.26
CA THR A 71 -8.51 13.52 -2.15
C THR A 71 -9.25 14.04 -0.90
N PRO A 72 -8.96 13.53 0.31
CA PRO A 72 -9.49 14.11 1.54
C PRO A 72 -9.18 15.60 1.66
N GLN A 73 -10.09 16.39 2.26
CA GLN A 73 -9.84 17.81 2.51
C GLN A 73 -8.65 18.01 3.46
N ALA A 74 -7.95 19.14 3.34
CA ALA A 74 -6.74 19.43 4.11
C ALA A 74 -6.98 19.44 5.63
N MET A 75 -8.11 20.01 6.06
CA MET A 75 -8.53 20.03 7.47
C MET A 75 -9.82 19.25 7.63
N LEU A 76 -9.74 17.98 8.03
CA LEU A 76 -10.94 17.17 8.30
C LEU A 76 -11.79 17.79 9.40
N ARG A 77 -13.11 17.74 9.26
CA ARG A 77 -14.06 18.04 10.33
C ARG A 77 -13.86 17.10 11.52
N SER A 78 -13.73 15.80 11.23
CA SER A 78 -13.51 14.78 12.26
C SER A 78 -12.78 13.57 11.67
N LEU A 79 -11.89 12.97 12.47
CA LEU A 79 -11.41 11.60 12.27
C LEU A 79 -12.00 10.75 13.39
N VAL A 80 -12.90 9.84 13.05
CA VAL A 80 -13.47 8.88 14.00
C VAL A 80 -12.82 7.52 13.79
N VAL A 81 -12.08 7.04 14.77
CA VAL A 81 -11.52 5.69 14.77
C VAL A 81 -12.47 4.76 15.54
N VAL A 82 -12.97 3.73 14.89
CA VAL A 82 -13.86 2.72 15.49
C VAL A 82 -13.05 1.45 15.73
N SER A 83 -13.08 0.91 16.96
CA SER A 83 -12.64 -0.46 17.25
C SER A 83 -13.83 -1.40 17.13
N PHE A 84 -13.65 -2.53 16.47
CA PHE A 84 -14.69 -3.53 16.32
C PHE A 84 -14.14 -4.95 16.21
N THR A 85 -15.00 -5.91 16.57
CA THR A 85 -14.67 -7.33 16.57
C THR A 85 -15.50 -8.05 15.53
N VAL A 86 -14.84 -8.87 14.70
CA VAL A 86 -15.48 -9.69 13.67
C VAL A 86 -15.25 -11.16 13.99
N ASP A 87 -16.30 -11.98 13.91
CA ASP A 87 -16.17 -13.45 14.03
C ASP A 87 -15.76 -14.12 12.71
N ARG A 88 -15.46 -15.42 12.77
CA ARG A 88 -15.09 -16.24 11.60
C ARG A 88 -16.10 -16.17 10.44
N SER A 89 -17.37 -15.89 10.70
CA SER A 89 -18.41 -15.79 9.68
C SER A 89 -18.57 -14.39 9.08
N GLY A 90 -17.77 -13.41 9.53
CA GLY A 90 -17.89 -12.01 9.13
C GLY A 90 -18.95 -11.24 9.91
N ARG A 91 -19.51 -11.79 10.99
CA ARG A 91 -20.48 -11.06 11.82
C ARG A 91 -19.77 -10.07 12.72
N LEU A 92 -20.33 -8.88 12.80
CA LEU A 92 -19.92 -7.85 13.74
C LEU A 92 -20.37 -8.25 15.15
N VAL A 93 -19.41 -8.55 16.03
CA VAL A 93 -19.67 -8.97 17.41
C VAL A 93 -19.79 -7.76 18.34
N ASN A 94 -18.92 -6.76 18.15
CA ASN A 94 -18.93 -5.51 18.90
C ASN A 94 -18.39 -4.37 18.03
N ALA A 95 -18.77 -3.13 18.32
CA ALA A 95 -18.22 -1.92 17.71
C ALA A 95 -18.38 -0.73 18.66
N SER A 96 -17.30 0.03 18.85
CA SER A 96 -17.25 1.23 19.70
C SER A 96 -16.27 2.27 19.14
N VAL A 97 -16.55 3.54 19.39
CA VAL A 97 -15.59 4.61 19.10
C VAL A 97 -14.37 4.44 20.00
N TYR A 98 -13.19 4.38 19.38
CA TYR A 98 -11.90 4.33 20.06
C TYR A 98 -11.29 5.72 20.22
N ARG A 99 -11.35 6.55 19.16
CA ARG A 99 -10.88 7.94 19.17
C ARG A 99 -11.77 8.81 18.29
N SER A 100 -11.94 10.06 18.71
CA SER A 100 -12.62 11.12 17.97
C SER A 100 -12.22 12.47 18.56
N ASN A 101 -12.72 13.56 17.97
CA ASN A 101 -12.68 14.91 18.54
C ASN A 101 -13.97 15.28 19.31
N GLY A 102 -14.84 14.31 19.63
CA GLY A 102 -16.12 14.55 20.33
C GLY A 102 -17.29 14.97 19.43
N ASP A 103 -17.13 14.89 18.11
CA ASP A 103 -18.23 15.12 17.17
C ASP A 103 -19.22 13.96 17.19
N SER A 104 -20.30 14.11 17.98
CA SER A 104 -21.29 13.07 18.20
C SER A 104 -22.03 12.63 16.94
N GLU A 105 -22.19 13.53 15.95
CA GLU A 105 -22.84 13.19 14.69
C GLU A 105 -21.93 12.31 13.85
N ALA A 106 -20.66 12.69 13.71
CA ALA A 106 -19.66 11.89 13.00
C ALA A 106 -19.48 10.50 13.65
N GLU A 107 -19.44 10.44 14.99
CA GLU A 107 -19.37 9.17 15.73
C GLU A 107 -20.57 8.26 15.45
N ALA A 108 -21.79 8.82 15.49
CA ALA A 108 -23.00 8.08 15.20
C ALA A 108 -23.02 7.57 13.75
N LEU A 109 -22.62 8.39 12.79
CA LEU A 109 -22.54 8.03 11.37
C LEU A 109 -21.49 6.94 11.11
N ALA A 110 -20.33 7.00 11.76
CA ALA A 110 -19.30 5.97 11.64
C ALA A 110 -19.81 4.61 12.13
N LEU A 111 -20.39 4.57 13.34
CA LEU A 111 -20.96 3.33 13.88
C LEU A 111 -22.14 2.80 13.06
N ALA A 112 -23.02 3.68 12.58
CA ALA A 112 -24.17 3.30 11.78
C ALA A 112 -23.75 2.75 10.41
N SER A 113 -22.79 3.38 9.74
CA SER A 113 -22.27 2.92 8.44
C SER A 113 -21.56 1.57 8.56
N LEU A 114 -20.77 1.34 9.61
CA LEU A 114 -20.17 0.03 9.90
C LEU A 114 -21.25 -1.04 10.11
N ARG A 115 -22.23 -0.78 10.99
CA ARG A 115 -23.32 -1.73 11.30
C ARG A 115 -24.15 -2.09 10.07
N ARG A 116 -24.46 -1.11 9.21
CA ARG A 116 -25.18 -1.32 7.94
C ARG A 116 -24.41 -2.21 6.97
N SER A 117 -23.09 -2.25 7.10
CA SER A 117 -22.21 -2.99 6.19
C SER A 117 -22.12 -4.48 6.53
N ALA A 118 -22.68 -4.88 7.68
CA ALA A 118 -22.73 -6.28 8.09
C ALA A 118 -23.60 -7.14 7.12
N PRO A 119 -23.22 -8.40 6.88
CA PRO A 119 -21.99 -9.04 7.34
C PRO A 119 -20.76 -8.46 6.62
N LEU A 120 -19.63 -8.40 7.33
CA LEU A 120 -18.34 -8.01 6.77
C LEU A 120 -17.68 -9.19 6.04
N PRO A 121 -16.63 -8.96 5.22
CA PRO A 121 -15.87 -10.07 4.66
C PRO A 121 -15.35 -11.00 5.76
N PRO A 122 -15.42 -12.33 5.58
CA PRO A 122 -14.88 -13.26 6.58
C PRO A 122 -13.37 -13.08 6.76
N PRO A 123 -12.87 -12.99 8.01
CA PRO A 123 -11.44 -12.85 8.26
C PRO A 123 -10.65 -14.10 7.84
N PRO A 124 -9.43 -13.94 7.30
CA PRO A 124 -8.50 -15.06 7.12
C PRO A 124 -8.28 -15.82 8.43
N SER A 125 -8.32 -17.15 8.39
CA SER A 125 -8.23 -18.00 9.59
C SER A 125 -6.98 -17.74 10.44
N LYS A 126 -5.84 -17.40 9.81
CA LYS A 126 -4.58 -17.03 10.47
C LYS A 126 -4.66 -15.76 11.33
N LEU A 127 -5.66 -14.91 11.10
CA LEU A 127 -5.88 -13.69 11.86
C LEU A 127 -6.74 -13.89 13.11
N LEU A 128 -7.44 -15.01 13.19
CA LEU A 128 -8.36 -15.30 14.28
C LEU A 128 -7.60 -15.63 15.57
N ASP A 129 -8.14 -15.16 16.69
CA ASP A 129 -7.76 -15.54 18.04
C ASP A 129 -8.31 -16.92 18.44
N GLY A 130 -8.08 -17.32 19.69
CA GLY A 130 -8.58 -18.60 20.24
C GLY A 130 -10.11 -18.71 20.27
N ASN A 131 -10.84 -17.60 20.20
CA ASN A 131 -12.30 -17.55 20.14
C ASN A 131 -12.84 -17.49 18.72
N GLY A 132 -11.96 -17.55 17.70
CA GLY A 132 -12.36 -17.44 16.30
C GLY A 132 -12.78 -16.02 15.91
N ARG A 133 -12.20 -14.99 16.55
CA ARG A 133 -12.48 -13.57 16.32
C ARG A 133 -11.23 -12.78 16.00
N ILE A 134 -11.41 -11.61 15.40
CA ILE A 134 -10.37 -10.59 15.27
C ILE A 134 -10.94 -9.26 15.72
N GLU A 135 -10.19 -8.54 16.54
CA GLU A 135 -10.40 -7.12 16.81
C GLU A 135 -9.52 -6.30 15.88
N MET A 136 -10.08 -5.23 15.31
CA MET A 136 -9.35 -4.28 14.47
C MET A 136 -9.91 -2.87 14.61
N MET A 137 -9.22 -1.91 14.01
CA MET A 137 -9.64 -0.51 13.95
C MET A 137 -9.70 -0.03 12.50
N GLU A 138 -10.65 0.85 12.21
CA GLU A 138 -10.77 1.59 10.94
C GLU A 138 -11.07 3.06 11.24
N GLY A 139 -10.61 3.97 10.37
CA GLY A 139 -10.80 5.41 10.53
C GLY A 139 -11.79 5.97 9.51
N TRP A 140 -12.78 6.74 9.97
CA TRP A 140 -13.68 7.53 9.13
C TRP A 140 -13.18 8.98 9.11
N LEU A 141 -12.73 9.43 7.94
CA LEU A 141 -12.24 10.78 7.67
C LEU A 141 -13.42 11.63 7.18
N PHE A 142 -14.07 12.37 8.06
CA PHE A 142 -15.23 13.21 7.75
C PHE A 142 -14.82 14.60 7.26
N ASN A 143 -15.48 15.02 6.18
CA ASN A 143 -15.45 16.37 5.64
C ASN A 143 -16.54 17.24 6.30
N ASP A 144 -16.53 18.54 6.04
CA ASP A 144 -17.51 19.49 6.59
C ASP A 144 -18.93 19.25 6.08
N ASP A 145 -19.08 18.66 4.90
CA ASP A 145 -20.37 18.26 4.32
C ASP A 145 -20.95 16.96 4.92
N GLY A 146 -20.26 16.37 5.91
CA GLY A 146 -20.66 15.13 6.58
C GLY A 146 -20.39 13.86 5.78
N ARG A 147 -19.81 13.96 4.56
CA ARG A 147 -19.33 12.79 3.82
C ARG A 147 -18.01 12.31 4.42
N PHE A 148 -17.71 11.02 4.26
CA PHE A 148 -16.50 10.42 4.80
C PHE A 148 -15.72 9.59 3.79
N GLN A 149 -14.43 9.41 4.06
CA GLN A 149 -13.61 8.36 3.45
C GLN A 149 -13.12 7.41 4.54
N LEU A 150 -12.80 6.17 4.16
CA LEU A 150 -12.19 5.22 5.09
C LEU A 150 -10.68 5.27 4.94
N GLN A 151 -9.98 5.39 6.08
CA GLN A 151 -8.55 5.59 6.16
C GLN A 151 -7.77 4.55 5.34
N SER A 152 -8.18 3.28 5.37
CA SER A 152 -7.50 2.20 4.66
C SER A 152 -7.61 2.28 3.13
N THR A 153 -8.58 3.03 2.62
CA THR A 153 -8.83 3.18 1.17
C THR A 153 -8.70 4.62 0.69
N ALA A 154 -8.53 5.57 1.61
CA ALA A 154 -8.40 6.97 1.29
C ALA A 154 -7.07 7.20 0.57
N SER A 155 -7.08 8.11 -0.40
CA SER A 155 -5.84 8.60 -0.99
C SER A 155 -5.03 9.33 0.09
N ALA A 156 -3.70 9.28 -0.01
CA ALA A 156 -2.84 10.05 0.88
C ALA A 156 -3.31 11.51 0.94
N GLN A 157 -3.46 12.06 2.15
CA GLN A 157 -3.87 13.45 2.32
C GLN A 157 -2.80 14.36 1.69
N ALA A 158 -3.23 15.38 0.97
CA ALA A 158 -2.32 16.42 0.51
C ALA A 158 -1.76 17.12 1.75
N GLN A 159 -0.46 16.94 2.01
CA GLN A 159 0.23 17.71 3.03
C GLN A 159 0.33 19.15 2.51
N SER A 160 -0.47 20.06 3.06
CA SER A 160 -0.16 21.49 2.94
C SER A 160 1.07 21.74 3.80
N LEU A 161 2.25 21.68 3.18
CA LEU A 161 3.47 22.26 3.72
C LEU A 161 3.48 23.71 3.23
N ASP A 162 3.29 24.66 4.16
CA ASP A 162 3.58 26.08 3.94
C ASP A 162 5.07 26.31 3.64
#